data_AF-A0A950BJ56-F1
#
_entry.id   AF-A0A950BJ56-F1
#
_cell.length_a   1.000
_cell.length_b   1.000
_cell.length_c   1.000
_cell.angle_alpha   90.00
_cell.angle_beta   90.00
_cell.angle_gamma   90.00
#
_symmetry.space_group_name_H-M   'P 1'
#
loop_
_entity.id
_entity.type
_entity.pdbx_description
1 polymer ?
#
loop_
_entity_poly.entity_id
_entity_poly.type
_entity_poly.pdbx_seq_one_letter_code
_entity_poly.pdbx_strand_id
1 'polypeptide(L)' 'LEIDACPMEGFDAKALDEELGLREQGLTALVVVGLGYRSADDFNAKLPKSRLPAASVFTDLG' A
#
# COMPACT_ATOMS: atom_id res chain seq x y z
N LEU A 1 -3.45 -17.09 -5.21
CA LEU A 1 -2.52 -16.79 -4.09
C LEU A 1 -3.32 -16.04 -3.05
N GLU A 2 -3.58 -16.64 -1.89
CA GLU A 2 -4.33 -16.03 -0.78
C GLU A 2 -3.36 -15.28 0.13
N ILE A 3 -2.76 -14.20 -0.37
CA ILE A 3 -1.71 -13.43 0.31
C ILE A 3 -2.27 -12.06 0.66
N ASP A 4 -2.10 -11.68 1.93
CA ASP A 4 -2.42 -10.35 2.42
C ASP A 4 -1.32 -9.36 2.05
N ALA A 5 -1.72 -8.14 1.72
CA ALA A 5 -0.83 -7.05 1.35
C ALA A 5 -1.20 -5.77 2.10
N CYS A 6 -0.18 -5.06 2.62
CA CYS A 6 -0.34 -3.76 3.23
C CYS A 6 0.58 -2.73 2.56
N PRO A 7 0.06 -1.82 1.72
CA PRO A 7 0.84 -0.73 1.16
C PRO A 7 1.11 0.33 2.23
N MET A 8 2.34 0.84 2.27
CA MET A 8 2.84 1.82 3.24
C MET A 8 3.60 2.94 2.53
N GLU A 9 3.15 4.18 2.72
CA GLU A 9 3.79 5.40 2.23
C GLU A 9 4.49 6.19 3.36
N GLY A 10 4.16 5.92 4.62
CA GLY A 10 4.69 6.63 5.79
C GLY A 10 6.05 6.13 6.26
N PHE A 11 7.05 6.07 5.38
CA PHE A 11 8.42 5.66 5.71
C PHE A 11 9.45 6.73 5.30
N ASP A 12 10.66 6.65 5.86
CA ASP A 12 11.77 7.52 5.44
C ASP A 12 12.40 6.99 4.15
N ALA A 13 11.98 7.56 3.02
CA ALA A 13 12.49 7.19 1.71
C ALA A 13 13.99 7.47 1.56
N LYS A 14 14.54 8.48 2.22
CA LYS A 14 15.97 8.78 2.14
C LYS A 14 16.78 7.72 2.86
N ALA A 15 16.38 7.34 4.07
CA ALA A 15 17.03 6.27 4.82
C ALA A 15 16.97 4.94 4.04
N LEU A 16 15.85 4.63 3.40
CA LEU A 16 15.70 3.42 2.61
C LEU A 16 16.53 3.45 1.30
N ASP A 17 16.58 4.61 0.63
CA ASP A 17 17.39 4.82 -0.55
C ASP A 17 18.89 4.66 -0.25
N GLU A 18 19.35 5.16 0.90
CA GLU A 18 20.73 5.04 1.38
C GLU A 18 21.08 3.58 1.71
N GLU A 19 20.22 2.90 2.47
CA GLU A 19 20.46 1.51 2.89
C GLU A 19 20.51 0.53 1.70
N LEU A 20 19.71 0.79 0.66
CA LEU A 20 19.62 -0.06 -0.53
C LEU A 20 20.46 0.44 -1.71
N GLY A 21 21.17 1.56 -1.58
CA GLY A 21 21.97 2.16 -2.65
C GLY A 21 21.15 2.50 -3.90
N LEU A 22 19.89 2.92 -3.74
CA LEU A 22 18.97 3.12 -4.86
C LEU A 22 19.37 4.33 -5.71
N ARG A 23 19.88 5.39 -5.08
CA ARG A 23 20.25 6.63 -5.77
C ARG A 23 21.40 6.45 -6.75
N GLU A 24 22.35 5.58 -6.43
CA GLU A 24 23.48 5.24 -7.31
C GLU A 24 23.01 4.52 -8.58
N GLN A 25 21.86 3.84 -8.50
CA GLN A 25 21.22 3.16 -9.61
C GLN A 25 20.22 4.07 -10.36
N GLY A 26 20.09 5.34 -9.95
CA GLY A 26 19.10 6.27 -10.50
C GLY A 26 17.66 5.96 -10.04
N LEU A 27 17.49 5.24 -8.94
CA LEU A 27 16.20 4.81 -8.37
C LEU A 27 15.90 5.54 -7.05
N THR A 28 14.63 5.46 -6.62
CA THR A 28 14.18 5.91 -5.31
C THR A 28 12.97 5.10 -4.84
N ALA A 29 12.88 4.81 -3.54
CA ALA A 29 11.76 4.13 -2.95
C ALA A 29 10.53 5.04 -2.84
N LEU A 30 9.39 4.58 -3.35
CA LEU A 30 8.12 5.32 -3.33
C LEU A 30 7.10 4.70 -2.38
N VAL A 31 6.98 3.38 -2.40
CA VAL A 31 5.99 2.61 -1.62
C VAL A 31 6.63 1.33 -1.12
N VAL A 32 6.33 0.96 0.12
CA VAL A 32 6.66 -0.36 0.67
C VAL A 32 5.40 -1.21 0.74
N VAL A 33 5.47 -2.48 0.36
CA VAL A 33 4.35 -3.42 0.48
C VAL A 33 4.77 -4.62 1.32
N GLY A 34 4.16 -4.77 2.49
CA GLY A 34 4.30 -5.99 3.29
C GLY A 34 3.40 -7.08 2.71
N LEU A 35 3.98 -8.25 2.39
CA LEU A 35 3.25 -9.43 1.91
C LEU A 35 3.31 -10.54 2.96
N GLY A 36 2.20 -11.22 3.21
CA GLY A 36 2.17 -12.34 4.13
C GLY A 36 0.77 -12.85 4.43
N TYR A 37 0.59 -13.35 5.65
CA TYR A 37 -0.70 -13.80 6.18
C TYR A 37 -1.01 -12.98 7.43
N ARG A 38 -2.20 -12.38 7.48
CA ARG A 38 -2.61 -11.53 8.60
C ARG A 38 -2.63 -12.31 9.92
N SER A 39 -2.27 -11.63 11.00
CA SER A 39 -2.39 -12.20 12.35
C SER A 39 -3.84 -12.20 12.82
N ALA A 40 -4.13 -12.99 13.86
CA ALA A 40 -5.45 -12.96 14.53
C ALA A 40 -5.76 -11.60 15.19
N ASP A 41 -4.71 -10.82 15.48
CA ASP A 41 -4.77 -9.52 16.14
C ASP A 41 -4.91 -8.35 15.16
N ASP A 42 -4.98 -8.60 13.84
CA ASP A 42 -5.29 -7.57 12.86
C ASP A 42 -6.72 -7.07 13.05
N PHE A 43 -6.86 -5.93 13.73
CA PHE A 43 -8.14 -5.30 14.00
C PHE A 43 -8.87 -4.87 12.71
N ASN A 44 -8.12 -4.52 11.66
CA ASN A 44 -8.67 -3.99 10.42
C ASN A 44 -9.25 -5.11 9.54
N ALA A 45 -8.83 -6.36 9.76
CA ALA A 45 -9.36 -7.53 9.05
C ALA A 45 -10.88 -7.71 9.23
N LYS A 46 -11.43 -7.29 10.36
CA LYS A 46 -12.86 -7.48 10.72
C LYS A 46 -13.73 -6.27 10.37
N LEU A 47 -13.13 -5.14 10.00
CA LEU A 47 -13.87 -3.91 9.71
C LEU A 47 -14.50 -3.94 8.31
N PRO A 48 -15.74 -3.46 8.14
CA PRO A 48 -16.36 -3.35 6.83
C PRO A 48 -15.61 -2.32 5.97
N LYS A 49 -15.42 -2.62 4.69
CA LYS A 49 -14.74 -1.70 3.78
C LYS A 49 -15.62 -0.48 3.50
N SER A 50 -15.06 0.71 3.74
CA SER A 50 -15.70 1.98 3.38
C SER A 50 -15.16 2.49 2.04
N ARG A 51 -16.06 2.88 1.12
CA ARG A 51 -15.76 3.45 -0.21
C ARG A 51 -16.79 4.52 -0.55
N LEU A 52 -16.43 5.44 -1.44
CA LEU A 52 -17.37 6.40 -2.00
C LEU A 52 -18.47 5.68 -2.81
N PRO A 53 -19.71 6.20 -2.84
CA PRO A 53 -20.76 5.67 -3.71
C PRO A 53 -20.37 5.74 -5.19
N ALA A 54 -20.80 4.76 -5.98
CA ALA A 54 -20.47 4.67 -7.41
C ALA A 54 -20.84 5.95 -8.19
N ALA A 55 -21.99 6.56 -7.89
CA ALA A 55 -22.45 7.79 -8.52
C ALA A 55 -21.53 9.01 -8.28
N SER A 56 -20.64 8.95 -7.28
CA SER A 56 -19.65 10.00 -7.03
C SER A 56 -18.33 9.79 -7.76
N VAL A 57 -18.11 8.60 -8.33
CA VAL A 57 -16.84 8.18 -8.93
C VAL A 57 -16.98 7.92 -10.43
N PHE A 58 -18.17 7.52 -10.90
CA PHE A 58 -18.43 7.21 -12.29
C PHE A 58 -19.43 8.18 -12.92
N THR A 59 -19.25 8.44 -14.21
CA THR A 59 -20.22 9.16 -15.04
C THR A 59 -20.38 8.39 -16.34
N ASP A 60 -21.56 7.82 -16.55
CA ASP A 60 -21.89 7.09 -17.78
C ASP A 60 -22.36 8.07 -18.86
N LEU A 61 -21.69 8.00 -20.02
CA LEU A 61 -22.03 8.75 -21.22
C LEU A 61 -22.68 7.75 -22.18
N GLY A 62 -24.01 7.69 -22.19
CA GLY A 62 -24.77 6.80 -23.07
C GLY A 62 -24.55 7.05 -24.55
#